data_AF-A0A7X5DT29-F1
#
_entry.id   AF-A0A7X5DT29-F1
#
_cell.length_a   1.000
_cell.length_b   1.000
_cell.length_c   1.000
_cell.angle_alpha   90.00
_cell.angle_beta   90.00
_cell.angle_gamma   90.00
#
_symmetry.space_group_name_H-M   'P 1'
#
loop_
_entity.id
_entity.type
_entity.pdbx_description
1 polymer ?
#
loop_
_entity_poly.entity_id
_entity_poly.type
_entity_poly.pdbx_seq_one_letter_code
_entity_poly.pdbx_strand_id
1 'polypeptide(L)'
;MQDRNKELVLAIKRGENVPDNCQKLYYGNLGFITKIVRKYCIRVEDEPDLMQQAYLSLVKAIDSYDERKHYQFLTYLKVWLNHDFYEYNRNNHYSLSVPYKVYRDIGHSVCNAPITEPLDDAELCGATVSDFSTDVINTSFWESLRGVLSDIDYKIIYNHFYDSMSYAEIGRQLGLCRERVRVRARKSLEKIKIIM
;
A
#
# COMPACT_ATOMS: atom_id res chain seq x y z
N MET A 1 7.88 -12.93 35.90
CA MET A 1 8.38 -13.68 34.73
C MET A 1 9.36 -12.77 34.02
N GLN A 2 10.65 -13.08 34.01
CA GLN A 2 11.65 -12.30 33.27
C GLN A 2 11.38 -12.40 31.77
N ASP A 3 11.25 -11.26 31.08
CA ASP A 3 11.13 -11.23 29.63
C ASP A 3 12.49 -11.59 29.02
N ARG A 4 12.69 -12.86 28.63
CA ARG A 4 13.92 -13.36 28.00
C ARG A 4 14.41 -12.47 26.84
N ASN A 5 13.47 -11.94 26.06
CA ASN A 5 13.78 -11.01 24.96
C ASN A 5 14.39 -9.70 25.45
N LYS A 6 13.88 -9.15 26.57
CA LYS A 6 14.41 -7.93 27.18
C LYS A 6 15.86 -8.13 27.62
N GLU A 7 16.16 -9.26 28.26
CA GLU A 7 17.52 -9.58 28.73
C GLU A 7 18.53 -9.64 27.58
N LEU A 8 18.16 -10.32 26.48
CA LEU A 8 18.99 -10.39 25.28
C LEU A 8 19.23 -9.01 24.66
N VAL A 9 18.20 -8.17 24.56
CA VAL A 9 18.31 -6.82 23.99
C VAL A 9 19.24 -5.95 24.85
N LEU A 10 19.15 -6.05 26.18
CA LEU A 10 20.03 -5.31 27.07
C LEU A 10 21.48 -5.80 26.99
N ALA A 11 21.71 -7.10 26.86
CA ALA A 11 23.05 -7.65 26.63
C ALA A 11 23.67 -7.13 25.33
N ILE A 12 22.88 -7.10 24.25
CA ILE A 12 23.30 -6.52 22.96
C ILE A 12 23.67 -5.05 23.11
N LYS A 13 22.85 -4.25 23.82
CA LYS A 13 23.14 -2.83 24.08
C LYS A 13 24.40 -2.60 24.92
N ARG A 14 24.74 -3.55 25.79
CA ARG A 14 26.00 -3.52 26.56
C ARG A 14 27.23 -3.95 25.74
N GLY A 15 27.04 -4.41 24.50
CA GLY A 15 28.11 -4.88 23.62
C GLY A 15 28.54 -6.33 23.90
N GLU A 16 27.79 -7.08 24.71
CA GLU A 16 28.10 -8.47 25.04
C GLU A 16 27.72 -9.38 23.86
N ASN A 17 28.70 -10.04 23.24
CA ASN A 17 28.51 -11.05 22.17
C ASN A 17 27.40 -10.66 21.18
N VAL A 18 27.47 -9.44 20.65
CA VAL A 18 26.46 -8.83 19.78
C VAL A 18 25.96 -9.77 18.67
N PRO A 19 26.81 -10.39 17.83
CA PRO A 19 26.33 -11.22 16.72
C PRO A 19 25.55 -12.45 17.20
N ASP A 20 26.07 -13.18 18.18
CA ASP A 20 25.43 -14.37 18.74
C ASP A 20 24.11 -14.03 19.42
N ASN A 21 24.06 -12.93 20.18
CA ASN A 21 22.85 -12.53 20.88
C ASN A 21 21.77 -12.03 19.92
N CYS A 22 22.15 -11.31 18.85
CA CYS A 22 21.23 -10.95 17.77
C CYS A 22 20.64 -12.18 17.08
N GLN A 23 21.47 -13.18 16.74
CA GLN A 23 21.00 -14.44 16.16
C GLN A 23 20.05 -15.18 17.12
N LYS A 24 20.42 -15.32 18.40
CA LYS A 24 19.55 -15.95 19.41
C LYS A 24 18.21 -15.24 19.54
N LEU A 25 18.21 -13.92 19.51
CA LEU A 25 16.99 -13.11 19.56
C LEU A 25 16.14 -13.30 18.30
N TYR A 26 16.77 -13.35 17.12
CA TYR A 26 16.08 -13.57 15.84
C TYR A 26 15.43 -14.97 15.79
N TYR A 27 16.21 -16.03 15.98
CA TYR A 27 15.71 -17.41 15.93
C TYR A 27 14.71 -17.72 17.04
N GLY A 28 14.88 -17.12 18.23
CA GLY A 28 13.94 -17.27 19.34
C GLY A 28 12.55 -16.67 19.07
N ASN A 29 12.45 -15.74 18.11
CA ASN A 29 11.21 -15.05 17.75
C ASN A 29 10.77 -15.32 16.30
N LEU A 30 11.32 -16.35 15.66
CA LEU A 30 11.09 -16.64 14.24
C LEU A 30 9.59 -16.80 13.91
N GLY A 31 8.84 -17.54 14.72
CA GLY A 31 7.41 -17.74 14.48
C GLY A 31 6.58 -16.45 14.51
N PHE A 32 6.96 -15.48 15.35
CA PHE A 32 6.34 -14.15 15.36
C PHE A 32 6.68 -13.37 14.09
N ILE A 33 7.96 -13.38 13.69
CA ILE A 33 8.46 -12.69 12.50
C ILE A 33 7.81 -13.26 11.24
N THR A 34 7.84 -14.59 11.06
CA THR A 34 7.21 -15.28 9.92
C THR A 34 5.72 -14.99 9.82
N LYS A 35 5.01 -14.90 10.96
CA LYS A 35 3.59 -14.52 10.98
C LYS A 35 3.34 -13.10 10.47
N ILE A 36 4.27 -12.17 10.67
CA ILE A 36 4.18 -10.82 10.13
C ILE A 36 4.58 -10.83 8.66
N VAL A 37 5.71 -11.46 8.29
CA VAL A 37 6.20 -11.55 6.91
C VAL A 37 5.12 -12.07 5.96
N ARG A 38 4.44 -13.16 6.31
CA ARG A 38 3.35 -13.73 5.50
C ARG A 38 2.19 -12.77 5.21
N LYS A 39 2.02 -11.70 5.98
CA LYS A 39 1.02 -10.65 5.73
C LYS A 39 1.49 -9.60 4.72
N TYR A 40 2.78 -9.55 4.43
CA TYR A 40 3.40 -8.60 3.52
C TYR A 40 3.95 -9.27 2.25
N CYS A 41 4.04 -10.60 2.22
CA CYS A 41 4.35 -11.33 0.98
C CYS A 41 3.25 -11.11 -0.05
N ILE A 42 3.62 -10.57 -1.21
CA ILE A 42 2.73 -10.45 -2.38
C ILE A 42 2.91 -11.71 -3.25
N ARG A 43 4.15 -12.17 -3.41
CA ARG A 43 4.53 -13.42 -4.07
C ARG A 43 5.20 -14.36 -3.08
N VAL A 44 5.22 -15.66 -3.39
CA VAL A 44 5.91 -16.68 -2.57
C VAL A 44 7.43 -16.44 -2.57
N GLU A 45 7.96 -15.94 -3.67
CA GLU A 45 9.38 -15.61 -3.86
C GLU A 45 9.87 -14.49 -2.93
N ASP A 46 8.98 -13.65 -2.39
CA ASP A 46 9.34 -12.52 -1.54
C ASP A 46 9.64 -12.93 -0.09
N GLU A 47 9.18 -14.11 0.35
CA GLU A 47 9.35 -14.58 1.72
C GLU A 47 10.83 -14.62 2.18
N PRO A 48 11.79 -15.21 1.45
CA PRO A 48 13.20 -15.19 1.85
C PRO A 48 13.80 -13.78 1.94
N ASP A 49 13.40 -12.86 1.07
CA ASP A 49 13.91 -11.49 1.05
C ASP A 49 13.32 -10.66 2.20
N LEU A 50 12.03 -10.81 2.47
CA LEU A 50 11.37 -10.20 3.62
C LEU A 50 11.93 -10.74 4.94
N MET A 51 12.28 -12.02 5.03
CA MET A 51 12.95 -12.58 6.20
C MET A 51 14.35 -11.97 6.41
N GLN A 52 15.11 -11.74 5.34
CA GLN A 52 16.39 -11.03 5.43
C GLN A 52 16.20 -9.58 5.89
N GLN A 53 15.21 -8.87 5.33
CA GLN A 53 14.86 -7.52 5.79
C GLN A 53 14.43 -7.51 7.26
N ALA A 54 13.70 -8.52 7.71
CA ALA A 54 13.27 -8.64 9.11
C ALA A 54 14.45 -8.65 10.08
N TYR A 55 15.56 -9.29 9.69
CA TYR A 55 16.79 -9.28 10.49
C TYR A 55 17.39 -7.88 10.60
N LEU A 56 17.37 -7.08 9.52
CA LEU A 56 17.82 -5.69 9.54
C LEU A 56 16.91 -4.82 10.41
N SER A 57 15.58 -5.01 10.31
CA SER A 57 14.60 -4.32 11.16
C SER A 57 14.75 -4.66 12.63
N LEU A 58 15.14 -5.91 12.95
CA LEU A 58 15.41 -6.34 14.33
C LEU A 58 16.52 -5.49 14.96
N VAL A 59 17.60 -5.24 14.22
CA VAL A 59 18.71 -4.39 14.68
C VAL A 59 18.25 -2.96 14.95
N LYS A 60 17.49 -2.35 14.02
CA LYS A 60 16.89 -1.02 14.23
C LYS A 60 15.96 -0.96 15.46
N ALA A 61 15.20 -2.04 15.68
CA ALA A 61 14.31 -2.17 16.82
C ALA A 61 15.06 -2.30 18.14
N ILE A 62 16.18 -3.03 18.16
CA ILE A 62 17.09 -3.11 19.30
C ILE A 62 17.59 -1.71 19.65
N ASP A 63 18.13 -0.97 18.69
CA ASP A 63 18.69 0.37 18.92
C ASP A 63 17.65 1.31 19.55
N SER A 64 16.42 1.27 19.01
CA SER A 64 15.31 2.13 19.43
C SER A 64 14.60 1.67 20.71
N TYR A 65 14.88 0.48 21.23
CA TYR A 65 14.18 -0.07 22.38
C TYR A 65 14.49 0.70 23.66
N ASP A 66 13.46 1.11 24.39
CA ASP A 66 13.59 1.77 25.68
C ASP A 66 12.86 0.95 26.75
N GLU A 67 13.63 0.41 27.70
CA GLU A 67 13.09 -0.43 28.77
C GLU A 67 12.29 0.34 29.82
N ARG A 68 12.48 1.66 29.92
CA ARG A 68 11.81 2.50 30.93
C ARG A 68 10.32 2.69 30.63
N LYS A 69 9.93 2.48 29.37
CA LYS A 69 8.55 2.66 28.90
C LYS A 69 7.65 1.46 29.21
N HIS A 70 8.16 0.42 29.87
CA HIS A 70 7.43 -0.78 30.29
C HIS A 70 6.69 -1.54 29.16
N TYR A 71 7.08 -1.32 27.90
CA TYR A 71 6.57 -2.08 26.76
C TYR A 71 7.47 -3.28 26.45
N GLN A 72 6.83 -4.37 26.00
CA GLN A 72 7.53 -5.55 25.52
C GLN A 72 8.33 -5.23 24.25
N PHE A 73 9.49 -5.87 24.09
CA PHE A 73 10.34 -5.69 22.91
C PHE A 73 9.62 -6.02 21.59
N LEU A 74 8.79 -7.07 21.58
CA LEU A 74 8.03 -7.47 20.39
C LEU A 74 7.09 -6.37 19.87
N THR A 75 6.63 -5.49 20.74
CA THR A 75 5.82 -4.32 20.36
C THR A 75 6.63 -3.34 19.51
N TYR A 76 7.88 -3.05 19.90
CA TYR A 76 8.79 -2.23 19.10
C TYR A 76 9.13 -2.90 17.79
N LEU A 77 9.50 -4.18 17.84
CA LEU A 77 9.85 -4.96 16.66
C LEU A 77 8.71 -4.95 15.62
N LYS A 78 7.46 -5.11 16.06
CA LYS A 78 6.29 -5.06 15.17
C LYS A 78 6.20 -3.76 14.37
N VAL A 79 6.46 -2.61 15.01
CA VAL A 79 6.39 -1.30 14.35
C VAL A 79 7.45 -1.19 13.27
N TRP A 80 8.68 -1.60 13.57
CA TRP A 80 9.79 -1.60 12.62
C TRP A 80 9.57 -2.57 11.45
N LEU A 81 9.09 -3.79 11.71
CA LEU A 81 8.77 -4.76 10.66
C LEU A 81 7.70 -4.24 9.71
N ASN A 82 6.61 -3.67 10.26
CA ASN A 82 5.54 -3.11 9.42
C ASN A 82 6.03 -1.99 8.51
N HIS A 83 6.91 -1.12 9.03
CA HIS A 83 7.50 -0.03 8.26
C HIS A 83 8.41 -0.56 7.16
N ASP A 84 9.39 -1.40 7.51
CA ASP A 84 10.41 -1.85 6.57
C ASP A 84 9.82 -2.75 5.47
N PHE A 85 8.83 -3.58 5.78
CA PHE A 85 8.14 -4.39 4.77
C PHE A 85 7.26 -3.55 3.84
N TYR A 86 6.62 -2.50 4.35
CA TYR A 86 5.92 -1.55 3.52
C TYR A 86 6.87 -0.83 2.56
N GLU A 87 8.01 -0.34 3.04
CA GLU A 87 9.02 0.30 2.19
C GLU A 87 9.62 -0.68 1.17
N TYR A 88 9.88 -1.94 1.56
CA TYR A 88 10.31 -2.98 0.64
C TYR A 88 9.30 -3.15 -0.50
N ASN A 89 8.01 -3.31 -0.17
CA ASN A 89 6.99 -3.53 -1.18
C ASN A 89 6.76 -2.31 -2.07
N ARG A 90 6.82 -1.12 -1.49
CA ARG A 90 6.77 0.17 -2.20
C ARG A 90 7.87 0.29 -3.24
N ASN A 91 9.08 -0.19 -2.94
CA ASN A 91 10.22 -0.08 -3.86
C ASN A 91 10.24 -1.19 -4.92
N ASN A 92 9.76 -2.39 -4.59
CA ASN A 92 9.92 -3.57 -5.46
C ASN A 92 8.68 -3.96 -6.27
N HIS A 93 7.47 -3.75 -5.75
CA HIS A 93 6.25 -4.29 -6.37
C HIS A 93 5.33 -3.25 -7.00
N TYR A 94 5.41 -1.99 -6.58
CA TYR A 94 4.53 -0.95 -7.08
C TYR A 94 5.28 0.00 -8.01
N SER A 95 4.83 0.11 -9.26
CA SER A 95 5.35 1.12 -10.20
C SER A 95 5.05 2.56 -9.76
N LEU A 96 4.01 2.74 -8.93
CA LEU A 96 3.60 4.01 -8.34
C LEU A 96 3.58 3.88 -6.81
N SER A 97 4.06 4.91 -6.11
CA SER A 97 4.10 4.91 -4.64
C SER A 97 2.69 4.87 -4.05
N VAL A 98 2.32 3.74 -3.44
CA VAL A 98 1.03 3.56 -2.76
C VAL A 98 1.11 4.09 -1.32
N PRO A 99 0.23 5.00 -0.86
CA PRO A 99 0.22 5.45 0.54
C PRO A 99 -0.07 4.32 1.54
N TYR A 100 0.54 4.35 2.73
CA TYR A 100 0.40 3.30 3.74
C TYR A 100 -1.05 2.97 4.14
N LYS A 101 -1.95 3.98 4.15
CA LYS A 101 -3.37 3.75 4.46
C LYS A 101 -4.02 2.83 3.43
N VAL A 102 -3.81 3.13 2.14
CA VAL A 102 -4.33 2.31 1.03
C VAL A 102 -3.70 0.91 1.06
N TYR A 103 -2.40 0.83 1.28
CA TYR A 103 -1.68 -0.45 1.40
C TYR A 103 -2.27 -1.35 2.50
N ARG A 104 -2.62 -0.78 3.66
CA ARG A 104 -3.25 -1.50 4.78
C ARG A 104 -4.64 -2.01 4.43
N ASP A 105 -5.41 -1.21 3.71
CA ASP A 105 -6.82 -1.50 3.39
C ASP A 105 -6.95 -2.56 2.28
N ILE A 106 -5.98 -2.65 1.37
CA ILE A 106 -5.95 -3.64 0.27
C ILE A 106 -5.95 -5.08 0.80
N GLY A 107 -5.33 -5.32 1.97
CA GLY A 107 -5.31 -6.64 2.61
C GLY A 107 -4.63 -7.72 1.77
N HIS A 108 -3.39 -8.06 2.07
CA HIS A 108 -2.72 -9.18 1.40
C HIS A 108 -3.24 -10.51 1.96
N SER A 109 -4.01 -11.23 1.15
CA SER A 109 -4.57 -12.54 1.46
C SER A 109 -3.73 -13.65 0.83
N VAL A 110 -3.06 -14.38 1.73
CA VAL A 110 -2.65 -15.80 1.67
C VAL A 110 -1.72 -16.23 0.53
N CYS A 111 -0.43 -16.32 0.88
CA CYS A 111 0.65 -17.02 0.18
C CYS A 111 0.45 -18.56 0.02
N ASN A 112 -0.79 -19.06 -0.06
CA ASN A 112 -1.10 -20.49 -0.25
C ASN A 112 -1.84 -20.79 -1.58
N ALA A 113 -1.78 -19.93 -2.60
CA ALA A 113 -2.16 -20.37 -3.93
C ALA A 113 -0.97 -21.18 -4.51
N PRO A 114 -1.10 -22.51 -4.73
CA PRO A 114 -0.07 -23.24 -5.44
C PRO A 114 0.00 -22.68 -6.87
N ILE A 115 1.20 -22.31 -7.32
CA ILE A 115 1.45 -22.00 -8.73
C ILE A 115 1.44 -23.35 -9.46
N THR A 116 0.26 -23.87 -9.79
CA THR A 116 0.08 -25.13 -10.53
C THR A 116 -0.52 -24.95 -11.91
N GLU A 117 -0.80 -23.72 -12.33
CA GLU A 117 -1.24 -23.46 -13.70
C GLU A 117 -0.12 -22.74 -14.46
N PRO A 118 0.40 -23.30 -15.57
CA PRO A 118 1.30 -22.57 -16.44
C PRO A 118 0.58 -21.33 -16.94
N LEU A 119 1.28 -20.18 -16.92
CA LEU A 119 0.77 -18.93 -17.47
C LEU A 119 0.49 -19.12 -18.96
N ASP A 120 -0.79 -19.31 -19.31
CA ASP A 120 -1.25 -19.28 -20.70
C ASP A 120 -1.45 -17.81 -21.07
N ASP A 121 -0.60 -17.27 -21.95
CA ASP A 121 -0.61 -15.86 -22.37
C ASP A 121 -1.95 -15.41 -22.99
N ALA A 122 -2.86 -16.36 -23.24
CA ALA A 122 -4.21 -16.15 -23.75
C ALA A 122 -5.23 -15.64 -22.70
N GLU A 123 -5.00 -15.85 -21.39
CA GLU A 123 -5.96 -15.45 -20.34
C GLU A 123 -5.77 -14.02 -19.79
N LEU A 124 -4.75 -13.28 -20.24
CA LEU A 124 -4.52 -11.90 -19.80
C LEU A 124 -5.60 -10.90 -20.28
N CYS A 125 -6.55 -11.35 -21.09
CA CYS A 125 -7.72 -10.59 -21.53
C CYS A 125 -9.01 -11.41 -21.30
N GLY A 126 -9.36 -11.75 -20.04
CA GLY A 126 -10.60 -12.50 -19.80
C GLY A 126 -11.19 -12.52 -18.39
N ALA A 127 -10.52 -12.00 -17.36
CA ALA A 127 -11.03 -12.14 -15.99
C ALA A 127 -11.76 -10.88 -15.50
N THR A 128 -13.10 -10.93 -15.55
CA THR A 128 -14.03 -10.02 -14.89
C THR A 128 -13.83 -10.06 -13.37
N VAL A 129 -13.15 -9.07 -12.79
CA VAL A 129 -13.30 -8.76 -11.37
C VAL A 129 -14.57 -7.95 -11.24
N SER A 130 -15.54 -8.49 -10.51
CA SER A 130 -16.90 -7.99 -10.40
C SER A 130 -17.00 -6.49 -10.10
N ASP A 131 -17.71 -5.81 -11.00
CA ASP A 131 -18.09 -4.40 -11.05
C ASP A 131 -18.95 -3.90 -9.85
N PHE A 132 -18.98 -4.59 -8.71
CA PHE A 132 -19.95 -4.28 -7.65
C PHE A 132 -19.54 -3.11 -6.73
N SER A 133 -18.23 -2.87 -6.51
CA SER A 133 -17.75 -1.80 -5.63
C SER A 133 -17.44 -0.49 -6.37
N THR A 134 -17.15 -0.55 -7.66
CA THR A 134 -16.79 0.62 -8.47
C THR A 134 -18.02 1.49 -8.77
N ASP A 135 -19.20 0.90 -8.98
CA ASP A 135 -20.42 1.62 -9.37
C ASP A 135 -21.02 2.46 -8.23
N VAL A 136 -20.97 1.97 -6.99
CA VAL A 136 -21.50 2.68 -5.81
C VAL A 136 -20.62 3.88 -5.46
N ILE A 137 -19.29 3.72 -5.57
CA ILE A 137 -18.33 4.80 -5.34
C ILE A 137 -18.41 5.83 -6.49
N ASN A 138 -18.61 5.38 -7.73
CA ASN A 138 -18.76 6.26 -8.88
C ASN A 138 -20.03 7.12 -8.78
N THR A 139 -21.16 6.54 -8.41
CA THR A 139 -22.45 7.27 -8.40
C THR A 139 -22.45 8.40 -7.36
N SER A 140 -22.02 8.11 -6.13
CA SER A 140 -21.98 9.09 -5.03
C SER A 140 -21.00 10.24 -5.28
N PHE A 141 -19.88 9.95 -5.95
CA PHE A 141 -18.90 10.96 -6.37
C PHE A 141 -19.48 11.95 -7.40
N TRP A 142 -20.13 11.43 -8.46
CA TRP A 142 -20.70 12.27 -9.50
C TRP A 142 -21.87 13.13 -9.01
N GLU A 143 -22.67 12.66 -8.05
CA GLU A 143 -23.70 13.48 -7.40
C GLU A 143 -23.11 14.66 -6.61
N SER A 144 -22.02 14.41 -5.88
CA SER A 144 -21.34 15.46 -5.11
C SER A 144 -20.78 16.56 -6.03
N LEU A 145 -20.30 16.19 -7.22
CA LEU A 145 -19.78 17.16 -8.21
C LEU A 145 -20.86 18.07 -8.80
N ARG A 146 -22.13 17.64 -8.87
CA ARG A 146 -23.23 18.49 -9.36
C ARG A 146 -23.47 19.72 -8.48
N GLY A 147 -23.17 19.66 -7.19
CA GLY A 147 -23.30 20.80 -6.28
C GLY A 147 -22.15 21.82 -6.39
N VAL A 148 -21.01 21.42 -6.96
CA VAL A 148 -19.76 22.18 -6.96
C VAL A 148 -19.49 22.83 -8.31
N LEU A 149 -19.80 22.13 -9.39
CA LEU A 149 -19.49 22.55 -10.76
C LEU A 149 -20.71 23.16 -11.45
N SER A 150 -20.47 24.04 -12.41
CA SER A 150 -21.50 24.51 -13.33
C SER A 150 -21.93 23.36 -14.26
N ASP A 151 -23.18 23.35 -14.73
CA ASP A 151 -23.72 22.30 -15.60
C ASP A 151 -22.85 21.99 -16.84
N ILE A 152 -22.27 23.03 -17.44
CA ILE A 152 -21.37 22.87 -18.60
C ILE A 152 -20.05 22.20 -18.16
N ASP A 153 -19.51 22.61 -17.02
CA ASP A 153 -18.25 22.10 -16.50
C ASP A 153 -18.39 20.65 -16.02
N TYR A 154 -19.54 20.31 -15.41
CA TYR A 154 -19.91 18.95 -15.05
C TYR A 154 -19.96 18.05 -16.28
N LYS A 155 -20.67 18.46 -17.34
CA LYS A 155 -20.75 17.70 -18.60
C LYS A 155 -19.39 17.48 -19.25
N ILE A 156 -18.51 18.49 -19.22
CA ILE A 156 -17.15 18.36 -19.76
C ILE A 156 -16.36 17.27 -19.00
N ILE A 157 -16.41 17.28 -17.67
CA ILE A 157 -15.69 16.30 -16.85
C ILE A 157 -16.33 14.91 -16.97
N TYR A 158 -17.66 14.83 -16.91
CA TYR A 158 -18.39 13.56 -17.05
C TYR A 158 -18.10 12.90 -18.40
N ASN A 159 -18.33 13.60 -19.52
CA ASN A 159 -18.12 13.03 -20.85
C ASN A 159 -16.65 12.67 -21.10
N HIS A 160 -15.71 13.38 -20.47
CA HIS A 160 -14.28 13.10 -20.64
C HIS A 160 -13.82 11.87 -19.85
N PHE A 161 -14.24 11.74 -18.58
CA PHE A 161 -13.74 10.70 -17.68
C PHE A 161 -14.65 9.46 -17.62
N TYR A 162 -15.96 9.60 -17.82
CA TYR A 162 -16.91 8.49 -17.84
C TYR A 162 -17.10 7.96 -19.26
N ASP A 163 -17.47 8.82 -20.22
CA ASP A 163 -17.71 8.41 -21.61
C ASP A 163 -16.42 8.33 -22.46
N SER A 164 -15.25 8.67 -21.87
CA SER A 164 -13.94 8.68 -22.55
C SER A 164 -13.88 9.52 -23.83
N MET A 165 -14.73 10.54 -23.95
CA MET A 165 -14.77 11.40 -25.13
C MET A 165 -13.55 12.32 -25.19
N SER A 166 -13.09 12.60 -26.41
CA SER A 166 -12.04 13.60 -26.63
C SER A 166 -12.56 15.02 -26.42
N TYR A 167 -11.69 15.95 -26.00
CA TYR A 167 -12.07 17.36 -25.87
C TYR A 167 -12.58 17.99 -27.16
N ALA A 168 -12.23 17.43 -28.32
CA ALA A 168 -12.75 17.87 -29.61
C ALA A 168 -14.21 17.43 -29.82
N GLU A 169 -14.57 16.20 -29.43
CA GLU A 169 -15.95 15.70 -29.48
C GLU A 169 -16.86 16.40 -28.49
N ILE A 170 -16.37 16.60 -27.26
CA ILE A 170 -17.09 17.36 -26.23
C ILE A 170 -17.31 18.81 -26.71
N GLY A 171 -16.32 19.41 -27.36
CA GLY A 171 -16.45 20.73 -27.97
C GLY A 171 -17.53 20.77 -29.05
N ARG A 172 -17.55 19.78 -29.95
CA ARG A 172 -18.60 19.64 -30.97
C ARG A 172 -20.00 19.52 -30.35
N GLN A 173 -20.14 18.76 -29.27
CA GLN A 173 -21.42 18.53 -28.59
C GLN A 173 -21.93 19.78 -27.83
N LEU A 174 -21.02 20.54 -27.22
CA LEU A 174 -21.35 21.72 -26.41
C LEU A 174 -21.29 23.05 -27.18
N GLY A 175 -20.92 23.02 -28.47
CA GLY A 175 -20.72 24.22 -29.28
C GLY A 175 -19.51 25.07 -28.84
N LEU A 176 -18.47 24.42 -28.31
CA LEU A 176 -17.26 25.07 -27.80
C LEU A 176 -16.03 24.65 -28.62
N CYS A 177 -15.06 25.55 -28.77
CA CYS A 177 -13.78 25.15 -29.36
C CYS A 177 -13.00 24.22 -28.40
N ARG A 178 -12.23 23.29 -28.95
CA ARG A 178 -11.45 22.29 -28.18
C ARG A 178 -10.62 22.93 -27.05
N GLU A 179 -9.97 24.04 -27.34
CA GLU A 179 -9.12 24.72 -26.35
C GLU A 179 -9.94 25.33 -25.20
N ARG A 180 -11.15 25.82 -25.49
CA ARG A 180 -12.08 26.31 -24.46
C ARG A 180 -12.51 25.16 -23.54
N VAL A 181 -12.81 23.99 -24.09
CA VAL A 181 -13.13 22.78 -23.30
C VAL A 181 -11.96 22.40 -22.39
N ARG A 182 -10.73 22.37 -22.93
CA ARG A 182 -9.52 22.05 -22.18
C ARG A 182 -9.28 23.01 -21.01
N VAL A 183 -9.40 24.32 -21.24
CA VAL A 183 -9.23 25.35 -20.20
C VAL A 183 -10.29 25.21 -19.11
N ARG A 184 -11.55 24.94 -19.48
CA ARG A 184 -12.63 24.72 -18.52
C ARG A 184 -12.40 23.45 -17.71
N ALA A 185 -12.06 22.34 -18.36
CA ALA A 185 -11.73 21.07 -17.70
C ALA A 185 -10.61 21.27 -16.66
N ARG A 186 -9.52 21.96 -17.03
CA ARG A 186 -8.42 22.28 -16.11
C ARG A 186 -8.89 23.06 -14.88
N LYS A 187 -9.67 24.12 -15.07
CA LYS A 187 -10.22 24.92 -13.97
C LYS A 187 -11.17 24.12 -13.08
N SER A 188 -11.97 23.23 -13.67
CA SER A 188 -12.85 22.33 -12.92
C SER A 188 -12.05 21.37 -12.06
N LEU A 189 -10.97 20.77 -12.58
CA LEU A 189 -10.08 19.90 -11.82
C LEU A 189 -9.38 20.63 -10.67
N GLU A 190 -8.96 21.89 -10.88
CA GLU A 190 -8.41 22.72 -9.81
C GLU A 190 -9.43 22.96 -8.68
N LYS A 191 -10.71 23.16 -9.02
CA LYS A 191 -11.80 23.30 -8.02
C LYS A 191 -12.04 21.99 -7.26
N ILE A 192 -12.08 20.85 -7.96
CA ILE A 192 -12.28 19.54 -7.34
C ILE A 192 -11.12 19.22 -6.39
N LYS A 193 -9.88 19.54 -6.78
CA LYS A 193 -8.68 19.33 -5.97
C LYS A 193 -8.68 20.09 -4.65
N ILE A 194 -9.40 21.20 -4.55
CA ILE A 194 -9.52 21.96 -3.29
C ILE A 194 -10.53 21.31 -2.33
N ILE A 195 -11.47 20.54 -2.87
CA ILE A 195 -12.59 19.95 -2.12
C ILE A 195 -12.28 18.53 -1.62
N MET A 196 -11.41 17.81 -2.31
CA MET A 196 -10.84 16.51 -1.88
C MET A 196 -9.59 16.69 -1.03
#